data_AF-A0AAV5WQD8-F1
#
_entry.id   AF-A0AAV5WQD8-F1
#
_cell.length_a   1.000
_cell.length_b   1.000
_cell.length_c   1.000
_cell.angle_alpha   90.00
_cell.angle_beta   90.00
_cell.angle_gamma   90.00
#
_symmetry.space_group_name_H-M   'P 1'
#
loop_
_entity.id
_entity.type
_entity.pdbx_description
1 polymer ?
#
loop_
_entity_poly.entity_id
_entity_poly.type
_entity_poly.pdbx_seq_one_letter_code
_entity_poly.pdbx_strand_id
1 'polypeptide(L)'
;MMEDDQVDPDVCLNDIADRRFLADYTPTKTIRFSGSTRTPEEVEEAIHYRWALDSGIPRNRETVKRRFRWVSSEHDWRKLLGFEKAAKIKSDRLANLYNLGVELKAIVYEKLEAGVILHDAQLQEIALGLRDKHSLPDFRAGHSWITKFKKMARIVSRHITKMIIKKVALDRQKLEDDCKATVKVVRDFIASNPTI
;
A
#
# COMPACT_ATOMS: atom_id res chain seq x y z
N MET A 1 -24.57 -28.56 18.00
CA MET A 1 -24.85 -27.66 16.86
C MET A 1 -23.49 -27.22 16.38
N MET A 2 -23.04 -27.72 15.23
CA MET A 2 -21.71 -27.38 14.71
C MET A 2 -21.72 -25.91 14.31
N GLU A 3 -20.79 -25.14 14.85
CA GLU A 3 -20.53 -23.79 14.35
C GLU A 3 -19.88 -23.96 12.97
N ASP A 4 -20.57 -23.48 11.93
CA ASP A 4 -20.06 -23.43 10.58
C ASP A 4 -18.79 -22.55 10.56
N ASP A 5 -17.64 -23.20 10.46
CA ASP A 5 -16.37 -22.58 10.08
C ASP A 5 -16.54 -21.94 8.70
N GLN A 6 -16.94 -20.66 8.67
CA GLN A 6 -16.86 -19.86 7.47
C GLN A 6 -15.40 -19.82 7.01
N VAL A 7 -15.11 -20.56 5.95
CA VAL A 7 -13.87 -20.49 5.18
C VAL A 7 -13.69 -19.04 4.73
N ASP A 8 -12.78 -18.33 5.40
CA ASP A 8 -12.39 -16.96 5.05
C ASP A 8 -11.95 -16.93 3.57
N PRO A 9 -12.67 -16.24 2.67
CA PRO A 9 -12.32 -16.20 1.26
C PRO A 9 -10.99 -15.48 0.98
N ASP A 10 -10.37 -14.84 1.98
CA ASP A 10 -9.06 -14.20 1.86
C ASP A 10 -7.86 -15.17 2.05
N VAL A 11 -8.07 -16.50 2.00
CA VAL A 11 -6.98 -17.49 1.84
C VAL A 11 -6.39 -17.43 0.42
N CYS A 12 -5.61 -16.39 0.14
CA CYS A 12 -4.69 -16.34 -0.99
C CYS A 12 -3.49 -15.43 -0.69
N LEU A 13 -2.76 -15.77 0.37
CA LEU A 13 -1.49 -15.14 0.72
C LEU A 13 -0.49 -16.21 1.20
N ASN A 14 -0.58 -17.43 0.66
CA ASN A 14 0.32 -18.53 0.98
C ASN A 14 1.55 -18.57 0.05
N ASP A 15 1.54 -17.84 -1.08
CA ASP A 15 2.67 -17.81 -2.02
C ASP A 15 3.71 -16.71 -1.75
N ILE A 16 3.52 -15.87 -0.73
CA ILE A 16 4.42 -14.73 -0.48
C ILE A 16 5.43 -15.10 0.59
N ALA A 17 6.32 -16.04 0.23
CA ALA A 17 7.49 -16.43 1.00
C ALA A 17 8.63 -15.41 0.86
N ASP A 18 8.37 -14.10 0.93
CA ASP A 18 9.46 -13.13 0.98
C ASP A 18 9.29 -12.04 2.05
N ARG A 19 10.09 -12.18 3.10
CA ARG A 19 10.07 -11.40 4.36
C ARG A 19 10.69 -10.00 4.21
N ARG A 20 10.99 -9.57 2.98
CA ARG A 20 11.79 -8.36 2.69
C ARG A 20 11.08 -7.32 1.81
N PHE A 21 9.92 -7.65 1.24
CA PHE A 21 9.41 -6.97 0.06
C PHE A 21 8.82 -5.55 0.27
N LEU A 22 8.14 -5.25 1.39
CA LEU A 22 7.49 -3.93 1.63
C LEU A 22 8.44 -2.76 1.93
N ALA A 23 9.75 -3.00 1.99
CA ALA A 23 10.74 -1.93 2.18
C ALA A 23 11.16 -1.30 0.84
N ASP A 24 11.20 -2.10 -0.23
CA ASP A 24 11.77 -1.70 -1.54
C ASP A 24 10.72 -1.69 -2.67
N TYR A 25 9.44 -1.96 -2.37
CA TYR A 25 8.40 -2.00 -3.38
C TYR A 25 7.90 -0.61 -3.75
N THR A 26 8.11 -0.22 -4.99
CA THR A 26 7.41 0.90 -5.61
C THR A 26 6.00 0.45 -6.02
N PRO A 27 4.93 1.15 -5.60
CA PRO A 27 3.58 0.83 -6.02
C PRO A 27 3.41 1.06 -7.52
N THR A 28 3.61 -0.01 -8.29
CA THR A 28 3.39 -0.01 -9.73
C THR A 28 2.11 -0.79 -9.99
N LYS A 29 1.11 -0.12 -10.59
CA LYS A 29 -0.04 -0.84 -11.15
C LYS A 29 0.54 -1.80 -12.19
N THR A 30 0.36 -3.10 -12.01
CA THR A 30 0.85 -4.10 -12.95
C THR A 30 -0.28 -5.03 -13.34
N ILE A 31 -0.17 -5.57 -14.55
CA ILE A 31 -1.19 -6.42 -15.17
C ILE A 31 -0.50 -7.69 -15.62
N ARG A 32 -0.98 -8.83 -15.13
CA ARG A 32 -0.45 -10.14 -15.55
C ARG A 32 -1.06 -10.59 -16.86
N PHE A 33 -0.21 -10.97 -17.80
CA PHE A 33 -0.52 -11.78 -18.97
C PHE A 33 0.11 -13.16 -18.79
N SER A 34 -0.29 -14.16 -19.60
CA SER A 34 0.05 -15.58 -19.40
C SER A 34 1.54 -15.90 -19.20
N GLY A 35 2.46 -15.02 -19.58
CA GLY A 35 3.89 -15.19 -19.34
C GLY A 35 4.65 -13.92 -18.91
N SER A 36 3.98 -12.80 -18.63
CA SER A 36 4.67 -11.57 -18.21
C SER A 36 3.77 -10.60 -17.47
N THR A 37 4.36 -9.79 -16.58
CA THR A 37 3.72 -8.60 -16.00
C THR A 37 4.02 -7.37 -16.85
N ARG A 38 2.99 -6.57 -17.12
CA ARG A 38 3.08 -5.33 -17.90
C ARG A 38 2.55 -4.15 -17.12
N THR A 39 3.07 -2.98 -17.44
CA THR A 39 2.52 -1.73 -16.91
C THR A 39 1.28 -1.31 -17.71
N PRO A 40 0.39 -0.49 -17.15
CA PRO A 40 -0.76 0.06 -17.87
C PRO A 40 -0.35 0.76 -19.16
N GLU A 41 0.77 1.47 -19.15
CA GLU A 41 1.28 2.23 -20.29
C GLU A 41 1.65 1.30 -21.46
N GLU A 42 2.29 0.16 -21.20
CA GLU A 42 2.58 -0.84 -22.24
C GLU A 42 1.28 -1.45 -22.83
N VAL A 43 0.26 -1.59 -22.00
CA VAL A 43 -1.06 -2.10 -22.43
C VAL A 43 -1.79 -1.05 -23.26
N GLU A 44 -1.73 0.22 -22.88
CA GLU A 44 -2.26 1.35 -23.66
C GLU A 44 -1.55 1.47 -25.01
N GLU A 45 -0.23 1.33 -25.04
CA GLU A 45 0.54 1.33 -26.29
C GLU A 45 0.06 0.21 -27.23
N ALA A 46 -0.20 -0.98 -26.70
CA ALA A 46 -0.72 -2.09 -27.49
C ALA A 46 -2.15 -1.82 -28.03
N ILE A 47 -3.02 -1.20 -27.23
CA ILE A 47 -4.37 -0.80 -27.66
C ILE A 47 -4.28 0.30 -28.73
N HIS A 48 -3.44 1.31 -28.52
CA HIS A 48 -3.22 2.38 -29.50
C HIS A 48 -2.64 1.83 -30.80
N TYR A 49 -1.63 0.95 -30.72
CA TYR A 49 -1.07 0.27 -31.89
C TYR A 49 -2.10 -0.57 -32.62
N ARG A 50 -3.10 -1.15 -31.92
CA ARG A 50 -4.19 -1.85 -32.61
C ARG A 50 -5.01 -0.92 -33.51
N TRP A 51 -5.20 0.34 -33.11
CA TRP A 51 -6.01 1.33 -33.83
C TRP A 51 -5.23 2.32 -34.70
N ALA A 52 -3.90 2.30 -34.67
CA ALA A 52 -3.05 3.23 -35.42
C ALA A 52 -3.01 2.96 -36.94
N LEU A 53 -4.13 2.59 -37.56
CA LEU A 53 -4.32 2.51 -39.00
C LEU A 53 -5.28 3.62 -39.42
N ASP A 54 -4.91 4.41 -40.43
CA ASP A 54 -5.73 5.51 -40.95
C ASP A 54 -7.05 5.03 -41.57
N SER A 55 -7.17 3.74 -41.85
CA SER A 55 -8.38 3.12 -42.39
C SER A 55 -9.50 2.94 -41.36
N GLY A 56 -9.25 3.21 -40.07
CA GLY A 56 -10.22 2.96 -38.99
C GLY A 56 -10.49 1.48 -38.73
N ILE A 57 -9.76 0.57 -39.39
CA ILE A 57 -9.87 -0.88 -39.19
C ILE A 57 -8.82 -1.31 -38.16
N PRO A 58 -9.21 -2.01 -37.07
CA PRO A 58 -8.26 -2.45 -36.07
C PRO A 58 -7.36 -3.58 -36.58
N ARG A 59 -6.08 -3.55 -36.19
CA ARG A 59 -5.11 -4.62 -36.49
C ARG A 59 -5.54 -5.94 -35.87
N ASN A 60 -5.32 -7.04 -36.59
CA ASN A 60 -5.64 -8.38 -36.11
C ASN A 60 -4.63 -8.87 -35.05
N ARG A 61 -4.97 -9.97 -34.37
CA ARG A 61 -4.16 -10.57 -33.31
C ARG A 61 -2.73 -10.86 -33.75
N GLU A 62 -2.53 -11.43 -34.93
CA GLU A 62 -1.20 -11.83 -35.42
C GLU A 62 -0.30 -10.60 -35.67
N THR A 63 -0.86 -9.50 -36.19
CA THR A 63 -0.12 -8.25 -36.38
C THR A 63 0.27 -7.61 -35.04
N VAL A 64 -0.64 -7.60 -34.06
CA VAL A 64 -0.35 -7.07 -32.72
C VAL A 64 0.68 -7.95 -32.01
N LYS A 65 0.53 -9.28 -32.06
CA LYS A 65 1.43 -10.28 -31.46
C LYS A 65 2.87 -10.17 -31.97
N ARG A 66 3.08 -9.83 -33.25
CA ARG A 66 4.43 -9.65 -33.82
C ARG A 66 5.23 -8.57 -33.08
N ARG A 67 4.57 -7.47 -32.70
CA ARG A 67 5.18 -6.36 -31.94
C ARG A 67 5.13 -6.60 -30.44
N PHE A 68 3.98 -7.01 -29.93
CA PHE A 68 3.73 -7.28 -28.52
C PHE A 68 3.66 -8.78 -28.27
N ARG A 69 4.83 -9.43 -28.20
CA ARG A 69 4.93 -10.90 -28.06
C ARG A 69 4.28 -11.46 -26.80
N TRP A 70 4.05 -10.62 -25.79
CA TRP A 70 3.33 -10.99 -24.57
C TRP A 70 1.83 -11.20 -24.79
N VAL A 71 1.25 -10.72 -25.91
CA VAL A 71 -0.12 -11.02 -26.34
C VAL A 71 -0.13 -12.29 -27.20
N SER A 72 0.38 -13.39 -26.66
CA SER A 72 0.61 -14.61 -27.44
C SER A 72 -0.61 -15.53 -27.48
N SER A 73 -1.33 -15.63 -26.36
CA SER A 73 -2.47 -16.53 -26.21
C SER A 73 -3.78 -15.84 -26.59
N GLU A 74 -4.78 -16.65 -26.95
CA GLU A 74 -6.14 -16.16 -27.19
C GLU A 74 -6.75 -15.54 -25.91
N HIS A 75 -6.34 -16.02 -24.74
CA HIS A 75 -6.73 -15.45 -23.46
C HIS A 75 -6.17 -14.03 -23.27
N ASP A 76 -4.87 -13.84 -23.54
CA ASP A 76 -4.20 -12.53 -23.47
C ASP A 76 -4.83 -11.53 -24.45
N TRP A 77 -5.17 -12.01 -25.65
CA TRP A 77 -5.86 -11.21 -26.65
C TRP A 77 -7.25 -10.77 -26.18
N ARG A 78 -8.08 -11.70 -25.68
CA ARG A 78 -9.38 -11.37 -25.11
C ARG A 78 -9.27 -10.41 -23.93
N LYS A 79 -8.23 -10.55 -23.11
CA LYS A 79 -7.95 -9.64 -21.99
C LYS A 79 -7.64 -8.22 -22.48
N LEU A 80 -6.80 -8.07 -23.51
CA LEU A 80 -6.50 -6.79 -24.13
C LEU A 80 -7.77 -6.11 -24.68
N LEU A 81 -8.60 -6.86 -25.40
CA LEU A 81 -9.90 -6.37 -25.91
C LEU A 81 -10.88 -6.02 -24.78
N GLY A 82 -10.80 -6.75 -23.66
CA GLY A 82 -11.58 -6.44 -22.46
C GLY A 82 -11.23 -5.07 -21.89
N PHE A 83 -9.94 -4.71 -21.85
CA PHE A 83 -9.49 -3.39 -21.40
C PHE A 83 -9.92 -2.28 -22.37
N GLU A 84 -9.84 -2.53 -23.67
CA GLU A 84 -10.33 -1.62 -24.71
C GLU A 84 -11.82 -1.30 -24.50
N LYS A 85 -12.66 -2.33 -24.37
CA LYS A 85 -14.11 -2.16 -24.18
C LYS A 85 -14.46 -1.49 -22.86
N ALA A 86 -13.73 -1.79 -21.79
CA ALA A 86 -13.97 -1.21 -20.48
C ALA A 86 -13.50 0.25 -20.37
N ALA A 87 -12.71 0.76 -21.33
CA ALA A 87 -12.04 2.07 -21.32
C ALA A 87 -11.21 2.35 -20.05
N LYS A 88 -10.99 1.32 -19.21
CA LYS A 88 -10.27 1.41 -17.95
C LYS A 88 -9.45 0.15 -17.77
N ILE A 89 -8.15 0.34 -17.63
CA ILE A 89 -7.21 -0.76 -17.38
C ILE A 89 -7.30 -1.14 -15.91
N LYS A 90 -7.81 -2.34 -15.65
CA LYS A 90 -7.89 -2.90 -14.30
C LYS A 90 -6.56 -3.57 -13.96
N SER A 91 -5.87 -3.03 -12.96
CA SER A 91 -4.67 -3.63 -12.38
C SER A 91 -4.97 -4.99 -11.73
N ASP A 92 -3.94 -5.82 -11.61
CA ASP A 92 -4.05 -7.13 -10.99
C ASP A 92 -4.50 -7.02 -9.53
N ARG A 93 -5.39 -7.94 -9.10
CA ARG A 93 -5.90 -7.95 -7.72
C ARG A 93 -4.77 -8.05 -6.69
N LEU A 94 -3.72 -8.85 -6.95
CA LEU A 94 -2.60 -8.98 -6.01
C LEU A 94 -1.79 -7.68 -5.94
N ALA A 95 -1.55 -7.04 -7.09
CA ALA A 95 -0.89 -5.74 -7.12
C ALA A 95 -1.70 -4.69 -6.33
N ASN A 96 -3.03 -4.70 -6.45
CA ASN A 96 -3.89 -3.79 -5.69
C ASN A 96 -3.86 -4.07 -4.19
N LEU A 97 -3.89 -5.34 -3.77
CA LEU A 97 -3.75 -5.70 -2.35
C LEU A 97 -2.41 -5.25 -1.79
N TYR A 98 -1.37 -5.34 -2.60
CA TYR A 98 -0.04 -4.89 -2.21
C TYR A 98 0.01 -3.37 -2.07
N ASN A 99 -0.49 -2.64 -3.06
CA ASN A 99 -0.58 -1.18 -3.03
C ASN A 99 -1.38 -0.69 -1.81
N LEU A 100 -2.49 -1.38 -1.50
CA LEU A 100 -3.27 -1.14 -0.28
C LEU A 100 -2.41 -1.33 0.97
N GLY A 101 -1.64 -2.42 1.05
CA GLY A 101 -0.72 -2.68 2.16
C GLY A 101 0.37 -1.62 2.32
N VAL A 102 0.95 -1.13 1.22
CA VAL A 102 1.95 -0.04 1.25
C VAL A 102 1.34 1.24 1.81
N GLU A 103 0.16 1.60 1.32
CA GLU A 103 -0.53 2.81 1.76
C GLU A 103 -0.97 2.71 3.23
N LEU A 104 -1.54 1.57 3.63
CA LEU A 104 -1.88 1.29 5.02
C LEU A 104 -0.66 1.41 5.93
N LYS A 105 0.49 0.87 5.51
CA LYS A 105 1.75 1.00 6.26
C LYS A 105 2.10 2.48 6.47
N ALA A 106 2.05 3.31 5.44
CA ALA A 106 2.37 4.74 5.56
C ALA A 106 1.48 5.43 6.61
N ILE A 107 0.16 5.22 6.53
CA ILE A 107 -0.82 5.79 7.48
C ILE A 107 -0.55 5.31 8.91
N VAL A 108 -0.23 4.02 9.07
CA VAL A 108 0.06 3.45 10.38
C VAL A 108 1.34 4.06 10.98
N TYR A 109 2.39 4.22 10.17
CA TYR A 109 3.63 4.84 10.63
C TYR A 109 3.42 6.30 11.05
N GLU A 110 2.66 7.07 10.28
CA GLU A 110 2.29 8.45 10.64
C GLU A 110 1.56 8.51 12.00
N LYS A 111 0.58 7.64 12.21
CA LYS A 111 -0.14 7.56 13.49
C LYS A 111 0.74 7.10 14.65
N LEU A 112 1.67 6.17 14.40
CA LEU A 112 2.63 5.72 15.41
C LEU A 112 3.64 6.82 15.77
N GLU A 113 4.09 7.63 14.82
CA GLU A 113 4.93 8.81 15.05
C GLU A 113 4.19 9.89 15.85
N ALA A 114 2.89 10.05 15.58
CA ALA A 114 2.00 10.87 16.41
C ALA A 114 1.82 10.31 17.83
N GLY A 115 2.21 9.06 18.10
CA GLY A 115 2.11 8.42 19.42
C GLY A 115 0.76 7.77 19.67
N VAL A 116 -0.05 7.58 18.63
CA VAL A 116 -1.36 6.92 18.72
C VAL A 116 -1.16 5.41 18.78
N ILE A 117 -1.74 4.77 19.80
CA ILE A 117 -1.79 3.31 19.90
C ILE A 117 -2.87 2.81 18.94
N LEU A 118 -2.49 1.91 18.02
CA LEU A 118 -3.40 1.32 17.05
C LEU A 118 -3.70 -0.14 17.38
N HIS A 119 -4.98 -0.43 17.56
CA HIS A 119 -5.52 -1.77 17.71
C HIS A 119 -5.87 -2.39 16.36
N ASP A 120 -6.01 -3.71 16.33
CA ASP A 120 -6.30 -4.50 15.12
C ASP A 120 -7.60 -4.03 14.45
N ALA A 121 -8.64 -3.74 15.24
CA ALA A 121 -9.91 -3.21 14.73
C ALA A 121 -9.73 -1.89 13.96
N GLN A 122 -8.87 -0.99 14.46
CA GLN A 122 -8.57 0.27 13.79
C GLN A 122 -7.77 0.04 12.50
N LEU A 123 -6.85 -0.93 12.50
CA LEU A 123 -6.14 -1.32 11.27
C LEU A 123 -7.09 -1.88 10.22
N GLN A 124 -8.09 -2.66 10.63
CA GLN A 124 -9.14 -3.18 9.76
C GLN A 124 -9.98 -2.06 9.17
N GLU A 125 -10.44 -1.12 10.00
CA GLU A 125 -11.23 0.02 9.56
C GLU A 125 -10.47 0.87 8.52
N ILE A 126 -9.20 1.19 8.78
CA ILE A 126 -8.37 1.94 7.83
C ILE A 126 -8.19 1.14 6.53
N ALA A 127 -7.93 -0.17 6.62
CA ALA A 127 -7.77 -1.02 5.45
C ALA A 127 -9.06 -1.11 4.61
N LEU A 128 -10.23 -1.17 5.26
CA LEU A 128 -11.53 -1.15 4.61
C LEU A 128 -11.82 0.22 3.97
N GLY A 129 -11.39 1.32 4.58
CA GLY A 129 -11.45 2.65 3.97
C GLY A 129 -10.64 2.77 2.68
N LEU A 130 -9.54 2.02 2.57
CA LEU A 130 -8.70 1.97 1.36
C LEU A 130 -9.24 1.02 0.28
N ARG A 131 -10.24 0.21 0.59
CA ARG A 131 -10.79 -0.81 -0.32
C ARG A 131 -11.24 -0.24 -1.66
N ASP A 132 -12.02 0.82 -1.61
CA ASP A 132 -12.66 1.41 -2.79
C ASP A 132 -11.62 2.11 -3.67
N LYS A 133 -10.62 2.75 -3.04
CA LYS A 133 -9.47 3.37 -3.71
C LYS A 133 -8.67 2.37 -4.54
N HIS A 134 -8.50 1.14 -4.04
CA HIS A 134 -7.74 0.08 -4.71
C HIS A 134 -8.61 -0.85 -5.57
N SER A 135 -9.90 -0.54 -5.76
CA SER A 135 -10.83 -1.34 -6.57
C SER A 135 -10.92 -2.81 -6.13
N LEU A 136 -11.00 -3.04 -4.81
CA LEU A 136 -11.03 -4.36 -4.18
C LEU A 136 -12.38 -4.61 -3.48
N PRO A 137 -13.53 -4.66 -4.19
CA PRO A 137 -14.85 -4.70 -3.55
C PRO A 137 -15.05 -5.88 -2.57
N ASP A 138 -14.41 -7.01 -2.85
CA ASP A 138 -14.54 -8.24 -2.06
C ASP A 138 -13.55 -8.33 -0.89
N PHE A 139 -12.67 -7.33 -0.70
CA PHE A 139 -11.67 -7.34 0.36
C PHE A 139 -12.31 -7.03 1.72
N ARG A 140 -12.09 -7.91 2.70
CA ARG A 140 -12.74 -7.84 4.02
C ARG A 140 -11.80 -7.48 5.17
N ALA A 141 -10.50 -7.28 4.89
CA ALA A 141 -9.48 -7.01 5.90
C ALA A 141 -9.55 -7.99 7.10
N GLY A 142 -9.70 -9.28 6.83
CA GLY A 142 -9.83 -10.31 7.86
C GLY A 142 -8.64 -10.37 8.84
N HIS A 143 -8.85 -11.02 9.99
CA HIS A 143 -7.81 -11.15 11.03
C HIS A 143 -6.52 -11.78 10.50
N SER A 144 -6.65 -12.80 9.63
CA SER A 144 -5.55 -13.45 8.93
C SER A 144 -4.74 -12.47 8.08
N TRP A 145 -5.42 -11.61 7.33
CA TRP A 145 -4.78 -10.61 6.48
C TRP A 145 -4.04 -9.57 7.33
N ILE A 146 -4.66 -9.05 8.40
CA ILE A 146 -4.04 -8.08 9.31
C ILE A 146 -2.79 -8.65 9.97
N THR A 147 -2.86 -9.91 10.42
CA THR A 147 -1.71 -10.60 11.00
C THR A 147 -0.55 -10.70 10.02
N LYS A 148 -0.84 -11.04 8.75
CA LYS A 148 0.17 -11.09 7.69
C LYS A 148 0.71 -9.69 7.38
N PHE A 149 -0.16 -8.69 7.26
CA PHE A 149 0.21 -7.29 7.05
C PHE A 149 1.19 -6.80 8.13
N LYS A 150 0.89 -7.00 9.42
CA LYS A 150 1.78 -6.61 10.52
C LYS A 150 3.16 -7.25 10.41
N LYS A 151 3.22 -8.55 10.08
CA LYS A 151 4.48 -9.26 9.88
C LYS A 151 5.27 -8.68 8.71
N MET A 152 4.62 -8.46 7.56
CA MET A 152 5.26 -7.90 6.36
C MET A 152 5.73 -6.45 6.57
N ALA A 153 4.91 -5.63 7.24
CA ALA A 153 5.21 -4.24 7.54
C ALA A 153 6.18 -4.08 8.73
N ARG A 154 6.56 -5.17 9.41
CA ARG A 154 7.40 -5.19 10.62
C ARG A 154 6.81 -4.40 11.80
N ILE A 155 5.49 -4.24 11.81
CA ILE A 155 4.72 -3.64 12.90
C ILE A 155 4.48 -4.73 13.95
N VAL A 156 5.51 -5.00 14.74
CA VAL A 156 5.47 -5.93 15.88
C VAL A 156 5.49 -5.13 17.17
N SER A 157 4.88 -5.67 18.23
CA SER A 157 4.78 -5.02 19.56
C SER A 157 6.11 -4.40 20.00
N ARG A 158 7.22 -5.15 19.91
CA ARG A 158 8.58 -4.64 20.22
C ARG A 158 8.97 -3.35 19.46
N HIS A 159 8.55 -3.22 18.21
CA HIS A 159 8.87 -2.08 17.34
C HIS A 159 8.04 -0.86 17.75
N ILE A 160 6.74 -1.09 18.01
CA ILE A 160 5.82 -0.07 18.54
C ILE A 160 6.33 0.44 19.89
N THR A 161 6.66 -0.45 20.83
CA THR A 161 7.22 -0.09 22.13
C THR A 161 8.51 0.73 21.99
N LYS A 162 9.43 0.33 21.10
CA LYS A 162 10.67 1.07 20.86
C LYS A 162 10.41 2.48 20.32
N MET A 163 9.43 2.65 19.44
CA MET A 163 9.03 3.98 18.95
C MET A 163 8.45 4.84 20.07
N ILE A 164 7.53 4.30 20.87
CA ILE A 164 6.91 5.00 22.00
C ILE A 164 7.98 5.42 23.02
N ILE A 165 8.88 4.51 23.42
CA ILE A 165 9.96 4.81 24.36
C ILE A 165 10.85 5.94 23.83
N LYS A 166 11.24 5.88 22.54
CA LYS A 166 12.04 6.95 21.93
C LYS A 166 11.31 8.29 21.98
N LYS A 167 10.02 8.32 21.67
CA LYS A 167 9.21 9.54 21.72
C LYS A 167 9.11 10.11 23.14
N VAL A 168 8.77 9.27 24.12
CA VAL A 168 8.71 9.67 25.54
C VAL A 168 10.05 10.24 26.02
N ALA A 169 11.17 9.62 25.61
CA ALA A 169 12.50 10.14 25.93
C ALA A 169 12.78 11.51 25.29
N LEU A 170 12.40 11.71 24.02
CA LEU A 170 12.56 12.99 23.31
C LEU A 170 11.66 14.08 23.91
N ASP A 171 10.40 13.77 24.20
CA ASP A 171 9.45 14.71 24.80
C ASP A 171 9.93 15.14 26.20
N ARG A 172 10.48 14.21 26.98
CA ARG A 172 11.12 14.52 28.27
C ARG A 172 12.32 15.45 28.10
N GLN A 173 13.19 15.18 27.13
CA GLN A 173 14.35 16.03 26.88
C GLN A 173 13.93 17.44 26.48
N LYS A 174 12.94 17.56 25.60
CA LYS A 174 12.39 18.86 25.17
C LYS A 174 11.82 19.64 26.36
N LEU A 175 11.07 18.98 27.23
CA LEU A 175 10.54 19.59 28.45
C LEU A 175 11.67 20.06 29.39
N GLU A 176 12.72 19.25 29.56
CA GLU A 176 13.89 19.63 30.37
C GLU A 176 14.61 20.84 29.79
N ASP A 177 14.74 20.94 28.47
CA ASP A 177 15.38 22.07 27.78
C ASP A 177 14.52 23.35 27.88
N ASP A 178 13.20 23.25 27.74
CA ASP A 178 12.26 24.37 27.91
C ASP A 178 12.27 24.89 29.37
N CYS A 179 12.33 23.99 30.35
CA CYS A 179 12.50 24.34 31.76
C CYS A 179 13.84 25.04 32.03
N LYS A 180 14.95 24.57 31.43
CA LYS A 180 16.26 25.23 31.56
C LYS A 180 16.25 26.62 30.92
N ALA A 181 15.61 26.76 29.76
CA ALA A 181 15.49 28.05 29.07
C ALA A 181 14.71 29.06 29.90
N THR A 182 13.57 28.67 30.46
CA THR A 182 12.75 29.54 31.33
C THR A 182 13.49 29.91 32.61
N VAL A 183 14.13 28.96 33.30
CA VAL A 183 14.95 29.26 34.49
C VAL A 183 16.09 30.23 34.17
N LYS A 184 16.73 30.07 33.00
CA LYS A 184 17.78 31.00 32.55
C LYS A 184 17.23 32.43 32.40
N VAL A 185 16.09 32.59 31.71
CA VAL A 185 15.44 33.91 31.56
C VAL A 185 15.13 34.54 32.92
N VAL A 186 14.60 33.77 33.87
CA VAL A 186 14.30 34.25 35.23
C VAL A 186 15.58 34.66 35.97
N ARG A 187 16.65 33.87 35.88
CA ARG A 187 17.94 34.22 36.49
C ARG A 187 18.53 35.49 35.89
N ASP A 188 18.50 35.61 34.57
CA ASP A 188 18.99 36.78 33.84
C ASP A 188 18.17 38.03 34.23
N PHE A 189 16.85 37.89 34.43
CA PHE A 189 15.98 38.96 34.91
C PHE A 189 16.29 39.39 36.35
N ILE A 190 16.47 38.45 37.27
CA ILE A 190 16.84 38.73 38.67
C ILE A 190 18.21 39.39 38.74
N ALA A 191 19.18 38.91 37.97
CA ALA A 191 20.51 39.52 37.90
C ALA A 191 20.48 40.95 37.36
N SER A 192 19.55 41.25 36.45
CA SER A 192 19.36 42.59 35.88
C SER A 192 18.54 43.54 36.76
N ASN A 193 17.75 43.02 37.71
CA ASN A 193 16.93 43.80 38.66
C ASN A 193 17.14 43.34 40.11
N PRO A 194 18.31 43.61 40.71
CA PRO A 194 18.67 43.08 42.03
C PRO A 194 17.99 43.77 43.23
N THR A 195 16.98 44.63 43.01
CA THR A 195 16.41 45.53 44.04
C THR A 195 14.90 45.37 44.28
N ILE A 196 14.35 44.16 44.07
CA ILE A 196 13.09 43.73 44.71
C ILE A 196 13.43 42.82 45.88
#